data_AF-A0A0D8FWN4-F1
#
_entry.id   AF-A0A0D8FWN4-F1
#
_cell.length_a   1.000
_cell.length_b   1.000
_cell.length_c   1.000
_cell.angle_alpha   90.00
_cell.angle_beta   90.00
_cell.angle_gamma   90.00
#
_symmetry.space_group_name_H-M   'P 1'
#
loop_
_entity.id
_entity.type
_entity.pdbx_description
1 polymer ?
#
loop_
_entity_poly.entity_id
_entity_poly.type
_entity_poly.pdbx_seq_one_letter_code
_entity_poly.pdbx_strand_id
1 'polypeptide(L)'
;MIDTDRYCDFLQTHYFRSYIPEGGATVKFCIGEPTSLGRIEASLGEMARQAGMVSVTIDAAKTKVQMIDQLFSAIARTLDWDQLARTTVNRVCHSLGYGVPAENQRISLAELAQHYGYDARELLRDVNRGFQSDIFKDYAMVQEFRIAMIRLCQFEFKTGQVTDAEADAIRAWLQGELSQISLLRNTRIFRRITRANARSMLFSLVQWLIKNGYSGLLLTLDLQQFFLPRFRDATDLSLRYTKAAIVDAYESLRQLIDNTDEFGHMATIVCLPPEFVSDRTRGLDLYQALKLRIYDEIRDETRDNPFGALIRLGEAHEEFSTFSIVNGDVS
;
A
#
# COMPACT_ATOMS: atom_id res chain seq x y z
N MET A 1 -17.93 -5.17 20.77
CA MET A 1 -17.39 -4.23 19.77
C MET A 1 -16.27 -3.48 20.45
N ILE A 2 -15.13 -3.39 19.81
CA ILE A 2 -13.99 -2.69 20.37
C ILE A 2 -14.15 -1.19 20.11
N ASP A 3 -13.88 -0.37 21.11
CA ASP A 3 -13.77 1.07 20.92
C ASP A 3 -12.72 1.39 19.84
N THR A 4 -13.03 2.36 18.98
CA THR A 4 -12.22 2.68 17.81
C THR A 4 -10.83 3.18 18.20
N ASP A 5 -10.75 4.06 19.21
CA ASP A 5 -9.47 4.63 19.65
C ASP A 5 -8.61 3.56 20.33
N ARG A 6 -9.23 2.72 21.18
CA ARG A 6 -8.56 1.57 21.78
C ARG A 6 -8.00 0.59 20.74
N TYR A 7 -8.71 0.36 19.64
CA TYR A 7 -8.19 -0.49 18.57
C TYR A 7 -7.07 0.18 17.78
N CYS A 8 -7.11 1.50 17.59
CA CYS A 8 -6.00 2.25 17.00
C CYS A 8 -4.73 2.14 17.86
N ASP A 9 -4.84 2.30 19.18
CA ASP A 9 -3.72 2.12 20.12
C ASP A 9 -3.12 0.71 20.03
N PHE A 10 -3.98 -0.29 19.89
CA PHE A 10 -3.57 -1.68 19.69
C PHE A 10 -2.80 -1.86 18.37
N LEU A 11 -3.33 -1.34 17.25
CA LEU A 11 -2.65 -1.37 15.96
C LEU A 11 -1.30 -0.67 16.02
N GLN A 12 -1.24 0.53 16.62
CA GLN A 12 -0.01 1.29 16.76
C GLN A 12 1.04 0.47 17.52
N THR A 13 0.65 -0.13 18.64
CA THR A 13 1.56 -0.84 19.54
C THR A 13 2.06 -2.15 18.96
N HIS A 14 1.17 -2.96 18.37
CA HIS A 14 1.50 -4.33 17.97
C HIS A 14 1.82 -4.49 16.49
N TYR A 15 1.33 -3.60 15.62
CA TYR A 15 1.52 -3.70 14.18
C TYR A 15 2.45 -2.63 13.62
N PHE A 16 2.15 -1.35 13.82
CA PHE A 16 2.85 -0.26 13.14
C PHE A 16 4.21 0.08 13.75
N ARG A 17 4.41 -0.17 15.05
CA ARG A 17 5.71 0.07 15.71
C ARG A 17 6.76 -1.01 15.47
N SER A 18 6.35 -2.27 15.28
CA SER A 18 7.29 -3.40 15.20
C SER A 18 6.94 -4.39 14.10
N TYR A 19 5.82 -5.10 14.19
CA TYR A 19 5.53 -6.25 13.33
C TYR A 19 5.61 -5.94 11.83
N ILE A 20 5.02 -4.85 11.35
CA ILE A 20 5.08 -4.49 9.93
C ILE A 20 6.46 -3.94 9.53
N PRO A 21 7.07 -2.98 10.26
CA PRO A 21 8.46 -2.56 10.01
C PRO A 21 9.50 -3.69 10.01
N GLU A 22 9.29 -4.74 10.81
CA GLU A 22 10.19 -5.90 10.94
C GLU A 22 9.94 -6.98 9.87
N GLY A 23 9.06 -6.72 8.90
CA GLY A 23 8.85 -7.60 7.74
C GLY A 23 7.55 -8.40 7.78
N GLY A 24 6.70 -8.21 8.78
CA GLY A 24 5.37 -8.81 8.83
C GLY A 24 4.40 -8.22 7.80
N ALA A 25 3.35 -8.97 7.49
CA ALA A 25 2.21 -8.47 6.76
C ALA A 25 0.88 -8.90 7.41
N THR A 26 -0.13 -8.06 7.26
CA THR A 26 -1.45 -8.33 7.83
C THR A 26 -2.56 -7.83 6.93
N VAL A 27 -3.70 -8.51 7.00
CA VAL A 27 -4.97 -8.05 6.43
C VAL A 27 -6.00 -8.00 7.56
N LYS A 28 -6.57 -6.83 7.81
CA LYS A 28 -7.61 -6.61 8.84
C LYS A 28 -8.87 -6.08 8.19
N PHE A 29 -10.01 -6.53 8.69
CA PHE A 29 -11.35 -6.15 8.25
C PHE A 29 -12.00 -5.37 9.38
N CYS A 30 -12.14 -4.06 9.20
CA CYS A 30 -12.77 -3.18 10.16
C CYS A 30 -14.21 -2.93 9.73
N ILE A 31 -15.14 -3.38 10.58
CA ILE A 31 -16.57 -3.24 10.37
C ILE A 31 -17.09 -2.20 11.34
N GLY A 32 -17.73 -1.15 10.86
CA GLY A 32 -18.28 -0.12 11.72
C GLY A 32 -19.20 0.83 10.99
N GLU A 33 -19.88 1.68 11.76
CA GLU A 33 -20.64 2.79 11.21
C GLU A 33 -19.70 3.81 10.54
N PRO A 34 -20.19 4.63 9.59
CA PRO A 34 -19.38 5.62 8.89
C PRO A 34 -18.59 6.56 9.81
N THR A 35 -19.12 6.89 10.99
CA THR A 35 -18.43 7.71 12.00
C THR A 35 -17.20 7.01 12.59
N SER A 36 -17.27 5.69 12.81
CA SER A 36 -16.17 4.89 13.34
C SER A 36 -15.15 4.58 12.24
N LEU A 37 -15.62 4.29 11.02
CA LEU A 37 -14.75 4.07 9.85
C LEU A 37 -13.92 5.32 9.50
N GLY A 38 -14.54 6.50 9.49
CA GLY A 38 -13.81 7.75 9.26
C GLY A 38 -12.74 8.04 10.32
N ARG A 39 -13.01 7.67 11.58
CA ARG A 39 -12.04 7.83 12.69
C ARG A 39 -10.84 6.89 12.56
N ILE A 40 -11.07 5.62 12.27
CA ILE A 40 -9.96 4.67 12.08
C ILE A 40 -9.13 5.04 10.84
N GLU A 41 -9.75 5.46 9.74
CA GLU A 41 -9.03 5.89 8.53
C GLU A 41 -8.12 7.08 8.77
N ALA A 42 -8.60 8.10 9.49
CA ALA A 42 -7.78 9.25 9.90
C ALA A 42 -6.59 8.82 10.78
N SER A 43 -6.83 7.92 11.74
CA SER A 43 -5.82 7.42 12.67
C SER A 43 -4.77 6.57 11.96
N LEU A 44 -5.18 5.73 11.02
CA LEU A 44 -4.29 4.89 10.20
C LEU A 44 -3.27 5.70 9.40
N GLY A 45 -3.69 6.82 8.82
CA GLY A 45 -2.78 7.72 8.11
C GLY A 45 -1.69 8.28 9.01
N GLU A 46 -2.04 8.69 10.22
CA GLU A 46 -1.10 9.22 11.21
C GLU A 46 -0.16 8.13 11.75
N MET A 47 -0.70 6.95 12.06
CA MET A 47 0.10 5.79 12.50
C MET A 47 1.15 5.38 11.45
N ALA A 48 0.74 5.29 10.17
CA ALA A 48 1.66 5.01 9.07
C ALA A 48 2.76 6.07 8.94
N ARG A 49 2.40 7.36 9.04
CA ARG A 49 3.35 8.46 8.99
C ARG A 49 4.38 8.39 10.12
N GLN A 50 3.95 8.11 11.34
CA GLN A 50 4.84 7.95 12.49
C GLN A 50 5.74 6.73 12.36
N ALA A 51 5.24 5.65 11.76
CA ALA A 51 6.01 4.45 11.50
C ALA A 51 6.99 4.59 10.31
N GLY A 52 6.93 5.68 9.54
CA GLY A 52 7.75 5.85 8.33
C GLY A 52 7.26 5.00 7.15
N MET A 53 5.97 4.65 7.13
CA MET A 53 5.33 3.88 6.07
C MET A 53 4.71 4.81 5.02
N VAL A 54 4.62 4.31 3.79
CA VAL A 54 3.74 4.94 2.79
C VAL A 54 2.30 4.54 3.08
N SER A 55 1.39 5.50 3.12
CA SER A 55 -0.05 5.25 3.30
C SER A 55 -0.82 5.55 2.02
N VAL A 56 -1.66 4.61 1.59
CA VAL A 56 -2.53 4.73 0.42
C VAL A 56 -3.93 4.31 0.79
N THR A 57 -4.91 5.17 0.52
CA THR A 57 -6.33 4.87 0.70
C THR A 57 -7.01 4.75 -0.67
N ILE A 58 -7.74 3.66 -0.89
CA ILE A 58 -8.43 3.36 -2.14
C ILE A 58 -9.92 3.18 -1.87
N ASP A 59 -10.69 4.04 -2.53
CA ASP A 59 -12.15 4.05 -2.49
C ASP A 59 -12.72 3.20 -3.63
N ALA A 60 -13.51 2.17 -3.28
CA ALA A 60 -14.19 1.30 -4.24
C ALA A 60 -15.21 2.05 -5.12
N ALA A 61 -15.69 3.22 -4.72
CA ALA A 61 -16.53 4.08 -5.55
C ALA A 61 -15.77 4.65 -6.76
N LYS A 62 -14.44 4.72 -6.72
CA LYS A 62 -13.60 5.30 -7.79
C LYS A 62 -12.70 4.28 -8.47
N THR A 63 -12.33 3.22 -7.77
CA THR A 63 -11.38 2.21 -8.26
C THR A 63 -12.04 0.84 -8.32
N LYS A 64 -11.83 0.08 -9.41
CA LYS A 64 -12.27 -1.31 -9.54
C LYS A 64 -11.39 -2.24 -8.70
N VAL A 65 -11.59 -2.22 -7.38
CA VAL A 65 -10.77 -2.93 -6.37
C VAL A 65 -10.76 -4.46 -6.53
N GLN A 66 -11.75 -5.03 -7.23
CA GLN A 66 -11.79 -6.46 -7.57
C GLN A 66 -10.74 -6.85 -8.62
N MET A 67 -10.11 -5.88 -9.27
CA MET A 67 -9.07 -6.10 -10.27
C MET A 67 -7.71 -5.70 -9.68
N ILE A 68 -6.89 -6.69 -9.33
CA ILE A 68 -5.58 -6.49 -8.68
C ILE A 68 -4.63 -5.60 -9.49
N ASP A 69 -4.73 -5.60 -10.82
CA ASP A 69 -3.99 -4.69 -11.69
C ASP A 69 -4.44 -3.23 -11.52
N GLN A 70 -5.74 -2.98 -11.38
CA GLN A 70 -6.25 -1.63 -11.11
C GLN A 70 -5.89 -1.17 -9.70
N LEU A 71 -5.90 -2.08 -8.73
CA LEU A 71 -5.44 -1.80 -7.38
C LEU A 71 -3.97 -1.39 -7.38
N PHE A 72 -3.10 -2.18 -8.04
CA PHE A 72 -1.69 -1.83 -8.22
C PHE A 72 -1.53 -0.46 -8.88
N SER A 73 -2.22 -0.21 -10.00
CA SER A 73 -2.13 1.07 -10.70
C SER A 73 -2.62 2.25 -9.85
N ALA A 74 -3.66 2.06 -9.04
CA ALA A 74 -4.14 3.09 -8.12
C ALA A 74 -3.09 3.41 -7.04
N ILE A 75 -2.42 2.41 -6.47
CA ILE A 75 -1.28 2.62 -5.56
C ILE A 75 -0.13 3.32 -6.29
N ALA A 76 0.24 2.84 -7.49
CA ALA A 76 1.34 3.41 -8.26
C ALA A 76 1.13 4.89 -8.62
N ARG A 77 -0.12 5.35 -8.78
CA ARG A 77 -0.44 6.76 -9.05
C ARG A 77 -0.21 7.69 -7.86
N THR A 78 -0.22 7.18 -6.63
CA THR A 78 0.00 8.02 -5.44
C THR A 78 1.47 8.20 -5.10
N LEU A 79 2.38 7.48 -5.77
CA LEU A 79 3.81 7.50 -5.48
C LEU A 79 4.55 8.54 -6.32
N ASP A 80 5.47 9.25 -5.68
CA ASP A 80 6.45 10.09 -6.37
C ASP A 80 7.63 9.22 -6.85
N TRP A 81 7.51 8.71 -8.07
CA TRP A 81 8.54 7.88 -8.69
C TRP A 81 9.86 8.61 -8.93
N ASP A 82 9.84 9.93 -9.12
CA ASP A 82 11.05 10.73 -9.29
C ASP A 82 11.80 10.88 -7.98
N GLN A 83 11.09 11.14 -6.89
CA GLN A 83 11.69 11.19 -5.56
C GLN A 83 12.28 9.82 -5.18
N LEU A 84 11.55 8.72 -5.41
CA LEU A 84 12.07 7.38 -5.16
C LEU A 84 13.32 7.06 -6.00
N ALA A 85 13.32 7.41 -7.29
CA ALA A 85 14.49 7.25 -8.13
C ALA A 85 15.68 8.08 -7.59
N ARG A 86 15.45 9.34 -7.22
CA ARG A 86 16.48 10.23 -6.67
C ARG A 86 17.08 9.70 -5.37
N THR A 87 16.25 9.24 -4.44
CA THR A 87 16.72 8.65 -3.18
C THR A 87 17.65 7.47 -3.45
N THR A 88 17.29 6.60 -4.40
CA THR A 88 18.14 5.48 -4.79
C THR A 88 19.43 5.92 -5.49
N VAL A 89 19.37 6.90 -6.39
CA VAL A 89 20.57 7.49 -7.01
C VAL A 89 21.54 7.98 -5.94
N ASN A 90 21.03 8.75 -4.98
CA ASN A 90 21.84 9.31 -3.90
C ASN A 90 22.47 8.20 -3.04
N ARG A 91 21.69 7.17 -2.68
CA ARG A 91 22.18 5.99 -1.94
C ARG A 91 23.30 5.27 -2.70
N VAL A 92 23.13 5.05 -4.00
CA VAL A 92 24.14 4.37 -4.83
C VAL A 92 25.41 5.22 -4.95
N CYS A 93 25.29 6.52 -5.23
CA CYS A 93 26.43 7.43 -5.25
C CYS A 93 27.19 7.43 -3.92
N HIS A 94 26.48 7.50 -2.79
CA HIS A 94 27.08 7.44 -1.47
C HIS A 94 27.82 6.10 -1.23
N SER A 95 27.23 4.98 -1.63
CA SER A 95 27.86 3.65 -1.49
C SER A 95 29.16 3.49 -2.31
N LEU A 96 29.32 4.28 -3.38
CA LEU A 96 30.51 4.32 -4.22
C LEU A 96 31.57 5.33 -3.72
N GLY A 97 31.31 6.01 -2.60
CA GLY A 97 32.21 7.00 -2.01
C GLY A 97 32.01 8.42 -2.53
N TYR A 98 30.96 8.68 -3.32
CA TYR A 98 30.63 10.03 -3.77
C TYR A 98 29.72 10.72 -2.74
N GLY A 99 30.20 11.84 -2.20
CA GLY A 99 29.40 12.75 -1.39
C GLY A 99 28.37 13.47 -2.24
N VAL A 100 27.10 13.22 -1.92
CA VAL A 100 25.95 13.90 -2.52
C VAL A 100 25.61 15.07 -1.58
N PRO A 101 25.59 16.35 -2.03
CA PRO A 101 25.18 17.47 -1.19
C PRO A 101 23.72 17.29 -0.77
N ALA A 102 23.46 17.29 0.55
CA ALA A 102 22.16 17.22 1.24
C ALA A 102 21.11 16.20 0.74
N GLU A 103 20.36 15.60 1.66
CA GLU A 103 19.23 14.72 1.28
C GLU A 103 18.24 15.49 0.38
N ASN A 104 17.97 14.93 -0.82
CA ASN A 104 17.01 15.38 -1.84
C ASN A 104 17.45 16.43 -2.88
N GLN A 105 18.70 16.89 -2.88
CA GLN A 105 19.16 17.73 -3.99
C GLN A 105 19.29 16.90 -5.28
N ARG A 106 18.82 17.44 -6.40
CA ARG A 106 19.08 16.85 -7.73
C ARG A 106 20.56 17.03 -8.06
N ILE A 107 21.24 15.94 -8.36
CA ILE A 107 22.60 15.95 -8.87
C ILE A 107 22.58 15.20 -10.20
N SER A 108 23.14 15.82 -11.23
CA SER A 108 23.41 15.16 -12.48
C SER A 108 24.79 14.49 -12.48
N LEU A 109 24.94 13.47 -13.32
CA LEU A 109 26.24 12.87 -13.62
C LEU A 109 27.32 13.93 -13.94
N ALA A 110 26.97 14.93 -14.75
CA ALA A 110 27.91 15.97 -15.20
C ALA A 110 28.39 16.84 -14.03
N GLU A 111 27.47 17.26 -13.16
CA GLU A 111 27.80 18.04 -11.96
C GLU A 111 28.68 17.23 -11.00
N LEU A 112 28.35 15.94 -10.80
CA LEU A 112 29.14 15.06 -9.92
C LEU A 112 30.55 14.81 -10.48
N ALA A 113 30.66 14.55 -11.78
CA ALA A 113 31.95 14.38 -12.45
C ALA A 113 32.81 15.64 -12.35
N GLN A 114 32.22 16.81 -12.57
CA GLN A 114 32.90 18.10 -12.45
C GLN A 114 33.36 18.37 -11.01
N HIS A 115 32.51 18.07 -10.01
CA HIS A 115 32.83 18.31 -8.61
C HIS A 115 34.04 17.49 -8.12
N TYR A 116 34.12 16.22 -8.54
CA TYR A 116 35.19 15.31 -8.15
C TYR A 116 36.37 15.25 -9.13
N GLY A 117 36.28 15.94 -10.27
CA GLY A 117 37.33 15.93 -11.31
C GLY A 117 37.49 14.59 -12.04
N TYR A 118 36.43 13.78 -12.09
CA TYR A 118 36.43 12.48 -12.78
C TYR A 118 36.00 12.60 -14.25
N ASP A 119 36.45 11.65 -15.07
CA ASP A 119 35.87 11.46 -16.41
C ASP A 119 34.41 10.99 -16.29
N ALA A 120 33.51 11.68 -17.00
CA ALA A 120 32.08 11.40 -16.91
C ALA A 120 31.70 9.99 -17.38
N ARG A 121 32.48 9.37 -18.30
CA ARG A 121 32.22 8.00 -18.77
C ARG A 121 32.66 6.97 -17.75
N GLU A 122 33.77 7.21 -17.05
CA GLU A 122 34.21 6.35 -15.94
C GLU A 122 33.19 6.38 -14.81
N LEU A 123 32.77 7.58 -14.38
CA LEU A 123 31.73 7.74 -13.36
C LEU A 123 30.41 7.08 -13.77
N LEU A 124 29.99 7.25 -15.03
CA LEU A 124 28.80 6.60 -15.56
C LEU A 124 28.88 5.07 -15.49
N ARG A 125 30.05 4.50 -15.78
CA ARG A 125 30.27 3.05 -15.72
C ARG A 125 30.15 2.54 -14.29
N ASP A 126 30.72 3.26 -13.34
CA ASP A 126 30.72 2.87 -11.93
C ASP A 126 29.32 3.00 -11.32
N VAL A 127 28.62 4.10 -11.60
CA VAL A 127 27.22 4.29 -11.16
C VAL A 127 26.30 3.24 -11.78
N ASN A 128 26.45 2.92 -13.07
CA ASN A 128 25.67 1.85 -13.69
C ASN A 128 25.97 0.48 -13.07
N ARG A 129 27.23 0.19 -12.70
CA ARG A 129 27.57 -1.02 -11.94
C ARG A 129 26.91 -1.00 -10.56
N GLY A 130 26.85 0.16 -9.92
CA GLY A 130 26.09 0.39 -8.68
C GLY A 130 24.62 0.03 -8.84
N PHE A 131 23.93 0.58 -9.84
CA PHE A 131 22.52 0.24 -10.13
C PHE A 131 22.32 -1.24 -10.43
N GLN A 132 23.24 -1.87 -11.17
CA GLN A 132 23.18 -3.30 -11.43
C GLN A 132 23.32 -4.12 -10.13
N SER A 133 24.22 -3.72 -9.24
CA SER A 133 24.42 -4.43 -7.97
C SER A 133 23.28 -4.21 -6.99
N ASP A 134 22.80 -2.97 -6.84
CA ASP A 134 21.80 -2.59 -5.84
C ASP A 134 20.37 -2.96 -6.26
N ILE A 135 20.05 -2.79 -7.56
CA ILE A 135 18.68 -2.94 -8.07
C ILE A 135 18.53 -4.20 -8.92
N PHE A 136 19.40 -4.42 -9.92
CA PHE A 136 19.18 -5.51 -10.89
C PHE A 136 19.32 -6.90 -10.27
N LYS A 137 20.20 -7.05 -9.27
CA LYS A 137 20.45 -8.29 -8.52
C LYS A 137 19.52 -8.47 -7.32
N ASP A 138 18.60 -7.55 -7.09
CA ASP A 138 17.60 -7.71 -6.04
C ASP A 138 16.47 -8.63 -6.53
N TYR A 139 16.66 -9.94 -6.38
CA TYR A 139 15.75 -10.94 -6.91
C TYR A 139 14.41 -11.05 -6.18
N ALA A 140 14.20 -10.27 -5.10
CA ALA A 140 12.89 -10.14 -4.47
C ALA A 140 11.89 -9.35 -5.35
N MET A 141 12.40 -8.47 -6.24
CA MET A 141 11.59 -7.77 -7.23
C MET A 141 11.55 -8.55 -8.55
N VAL A 142 10.48 -8.43 -9.34
CA VAL A 142 10.43 -9.02 -10.70
C VAL A 142 11.31 -8.26 -11.68
N GLN A 143 11.81 -8.94 -12.72
CA GLN A 143 12.81 -8.41 -13.63
C GLN A 143 12.37 -7.12 -14.33
N GLU A 144 11.14 -7.04 -14.83
CA GLU A 144 10.61 -5.87 -15.52
C GLU A 144 10.54 -4.65 -14.59
N PHE A 145 10.22 -4.87 -13.31
CA PHE A 145 10.21 -3.82 -12.30
C PHE A 145 11.62 -3.30 -12.03
N ARG A 146 12.61 -4.19 -11.84
CA ARG A 146 14.03 -3.81 -11.64
C ARG A 146 14.57 -2.99 -12.80
N ILE A 147 14.24 -3.41 -14.02
CA ILE A 147 14.59 -2.69 -15.25
C ILE A 147 13.97 -1.29 -15.25
N ALA A 148 12.67 -1.17 -14.97
CA ALA A 148 12.00 0.13 -14.90
C ALA A 148 12.67 1.06 -13.87
N MET A 149 12.99 0.56 -12.68
CA MET A 149 13.64 1.35 -11.64
C MET A 149 15.03 1.84 -12.05
N ILE A 150 15.84 0.98 -12.69
CA ILE A 150 17.16 1.38 -13.20
C ILE A 150 17.02 2.48 -14.25
N ARG A 151 16.05 2.37 -15.16
CA ARG A 151 15.80 3.38 -16.19
C ARG A 151 15.38 4.72 -15.57
N LEU A 152 14.50 4.70 -14.56
CA LEU A 152 14.13 5.93 -13.84
C LEU A 152 15.31 6.53 -13.07
N CYS A 153 16.17 5.72 -12.45
CA CYS A 153 17.39 6.21 -11.79
C CYS A 153 18.39 6.83 -12.80
N GLN A 154 18.57 6.21 -13.96
CA GLN A 154 19.40 6.74 -15.04
C GLN A 154 18.86 8.07 -15.58
N PHE A 155 17.53 8.16 -15.74
CA PHE A 155 16.86 9.39 -16.13
C PHE A 155 17.07 10.50 -15.09
N GLU A 156 16.79 10.23 -13.81
CA GLU A 156 16.89 11.25 -12.76
C GLU A 156 18.35 11.69 -12.50
N PHE A 157 19.32 10.79 -12.68
CA PHE A 157 20.75 11.13 -12.62
C PHE A 157 21.28 11.80 -13.92
N LYS A 158 20.40 12.03 -14.91
CA LYS A 158 20.70 12.63 -16.22
C LYS A 158 21.90 11.99 -16.91
N THR A 159 21.94 10.66 -16.96
CA THR A 159 23.05 9.94 -17.61
C THR A 159 23.07 10.10 -19.15
N GLY A 160 22.00 10.61 -19.73
CA GLY A 160 21.79 10.68 -21.19
C GLY A 160 21.41 9.34 -21.83
N GLN A 161 21.24 8.27 -21.03
CA GLN A 161 20.90 6.93 -21.54
C GLN A 161 19.38 6.70 -21.70
N VAL A 162 18.57 7.58 -21.11
CA VAL A 162 17.11 7.49 -21.07
C VAL A 162 16.55 8.84 -21.49
N THR A 163 15.63 8.85 -22.44
CA THR A 163 14.95 10.06 -22.91
C THR A 163 13.74 10.39 -22.04
N ASP A 164 13.26 11.64 -22.10
CA ASP A 164 12.03 12.04 -21.39
C ASP A 164 10.85 11.14 -21.80
N ALA A 165 10.68 10.88 -23.10
CA ALA A 165 9.62 10.01 -23.61
C ALA A 165 9.71 8.57 -23.10
N GLU A 166 10.92 8.02 -22.89
CA GLU A 166 11.10 6.69 -22.32
C GLU A 166 10.73 6.68 -20.83
N ALA A 167 11.15 7.70 -20.07
CA ALA A 167 10.81 7.84 -18.66
C ALA A 167 9.30 8.00 -18.45
N ASP A 168 8.64 8.84 -19.26
CA ASP A 168 7.20 9.04 -19.22
C ASP A 168 6.43 7.75 -19.57
N ALA A 169 6.91 6.99 -20.56
CA ALA A 169 6.33 5.69 -20.89
C ALA A 169 6.45 4.69 -19.74
N ILE A 170 7.56 4.70 -18.98
CA ILE A 170 7.73 3.84 -17.81
C ILE A 170 6.76 4.24 -16.68
N ARG A 171 6.61 5.54 -16.41
CA ARG A 171 5.63 6.03 -15.41
C ARG A 171 4.21 5.65 -15.80
N ALA A 172 3.82 5.90 -17.04
CA ALA A 172 2.51 5.52 -17.56
C ALA A 172 2.28 4.02 -17.50
N TRP A 173 3.33 3.20 -17.68
CA TRP A 173 3.24 1.74 -17.54
C TRP A 173 2.99 1.30 -16.09
N LEU A 174 3.72 1.86 -15.11
CA LEU A 174 3.50 1.61 -13.68
C LEU A 174 2.07 2.03 -13.28
N GLN A 175 1.62 3.18 -13.78
CA GLN A 175 0.30 3.74 -13.50
C GLN A 175 -0.85 3.08 -14.29
N GLY A 176 -0.55 2.10 -15.16
CA GLY A 176 -1.56 1.42 -15.97
C GLY A 176 -2.19 2.29 -17.08
N GLU A 177 -1.56 3.40 -17.42
CA GLU A 177 -2.02 4.43 -18.38
C GLU A 177 -1.29 4.33 -19.74
N LEU A 178 -0.36 3.39 -19.89
CA LEU A 178 0.42 3.24 -21.11
C LEU A 178 -0.46 2.92 -22.33
N SER A 179 -0.55 3.89 -23.24
CA SER A 179 -1.34 3.82 -24.47
C SER A 179 -0.88 2.67 -25.39
N GLN A 180 0.43 2.51 -25.61
CA GLN A 180 1.01 1.45 -26.44
C GLN A 180 2.28 0.87 -25.83
N ILE A 181 2.35 -0.47 -25.74
CA ILE A 181 3.53 -1.17 -25.22
C ILE A 181 4.78 -0.99 -26.10
N SER A 182 4.60 -0.62 -27.37
CA SER A 182 5.68 -0.31 -28.32
C SER A 182 6.58 0.84 -27.85
N LEU A 183 6.06 1.75 -27.03
CA LEU A 183 6.83 2.86 -26.45
C LEU A 183 7.93 2.36 -25.50
N LEU A 184 7.80 1.14 -24.97
CA LEU A 184 8.78 0.51 -24.08
C LEU A 184 9.75 -0.44 -24.80
N ARG A 185 9.75 -0.52 -26.14
CA ARG A 185 10.58 -1.48 -26.90
C ARG A 185 12.06 -1.48 -26.51
N ASN A 186 12.62 -0.31 -26.20
CA ASN A 186 14.03 -0.14 -25.85
C ASN A 186 14.35 -0.42 -24.36
N THR A 187 13.32 -0.61 -23.54
CA THR A 187 13.47 -0.91 -22.10
C THR A 187 13.60 -2.39 -21.82
N ARG A 188 13.31 -3.29 -22.77
CA ARG A 188 13.11 -4.74 -22.55
C ARG A 188 11.90 -5.10 -21.69
N ILE A 189 10.98 -4.15 -21.50
CA ILE A 189 9.66 -4.39 -20.90
C ILE A 189 8.67 -4.66 -22.02
N PHE A 190 8.20 -5.90 -22.12
CA PHE A 190 7.35 -6.35 -23.24
C PHE A 190 5.90 -6.67 -22.84
N ARG A 191 5.60 -6.66 -21.54
CA ARG A 191 4.29 -7.05 -21.01
C ARG A 191 3.67 -5.88 -20.26
N ARG A 192 2.35 -5.71 -20.43
CA ARG A 192 1.56 -4.82 -19.57
C ARG A 192 1.42 -5.44 -18.18
N ILE A 193 1.11 -4.59 -17.22
CA ILE A 193 0.66 -5.04 -15.90
C ILE A 193 -0.81 -5.45 -16.05
N THR A 194 -1.10 -6.68 -15.66
CA THR A 194 -2.40 -7.35 -15.80
C THR A 194 -2.66 -8.15 -14.54
N ARG A 195 -3.87 -8.71 -14.39
CA ARG A 195 -4.22 -9.57 -13.26
C ARG A 195 -3.22 -10.70 -13.01
N ALA A 196 -2.58 -11.22 -14.06
CA ALA A 196 -1.64 -12.34 -13.97
C ALA A 196 -0.30 -12.00 -13.30
N ASN A 197 0.16 -10.74 -13.36
CA ASN A 197 1.47 -10.33 -12.82
C ASN A 197 1.41 -9.16 -11.84
N ALA A 198 0.26 -8.49 -11.68
CA ALA A 198 0.12 -7.33 -10.80
C ALA A 198 0.45 -7.64 -9.33
N ARG A 199 0.20 -8.87 -8.85
CA ARG A 199 0.61 -9.27 -7.50
C ARG A 199 2.12 -9.24 -7.33
N SER A 200 2.85 -9.83 -8.28
CA SER A 200 4.32 -9.79 -8.26
C SER A 200 4.89 -8.38 -8.44
N MET A 201 4.17 -7.52 -9.16
CA MET A 201 4.49 -6.09 -9.22
C MET A 201 4.26 -5.39 -7.88
N LEU A 202 3.18 -5.72 -7.17
CA LEU A 202 2.90 -5.16 -5.84
C LEU A 202 3.98 -5.58 -4.83
N PHE A 203 4.41 -6.84 -4.83
CA PHE A 203 5.56 -7.28 -4.02
C PHE A 203 6.81 -6.45 -4.34
N SER A 204 7.09 -6.27 -5.64
CA SER A 204 8.27 -5.51 -6.08
C SER A 204 8.20 -4.05 -5.65
N LEU A 205 7.01 -3.45 -5.69
CA LEU A 205 6.76 -2.09 -5.24
C LEU A 205 7.03 -1.95 -3.74
N VAL A 206 6.50 -2.85 -2.90
CA VAL A 206 6.76 -2.79 -1.46
C VAL A 206 8.24 -2.95 -1.16
N GLN A 207 8.92 -3.91 -1.79
CA GLN A 207 10.37 -4.07 -1.65
C GLN A 207 11.15 -2.81 -2.09
N TRP A 208 10.71 -2.16 -3.16
CA TRP A 208 11.30 -0.91 -3.60
C TRP A 208 11.11 0.23 -2.60
N LEU A 209 9.95 0.33 -1.93
CA LEU A 209 9.74 1.28 -0.85
C LEU A 209 10.71 1.03 0.32
N ILE A 210 10.91 -0.24 0.71
CA ILE A 210 11.88 -0.61 1.76
C ILE A 210 13.29 -0.19 1.39
N LYS A 211 13.73 -0.46 0.16
CA LYS A 211 15.05 0.02 -0.30
C LYS A 211 15.19 1.54 -0.20
N ASN A 212 14.10 2.28 -0.43
CA ASN A 212 14.07 3.73 -0.33
C ASN A 212 13.90 4.27 1.10
N GLY A 213 14.01 3.42 2.12
CA GLY A 213 14.05 3.81 3.52
C GLY A 213 12.68 3.92 4.19
N TYR A 214 11.59 3.57 3.50
CA TYR A 214 10.30 3.41 4.13
C TYR A 214 10.26 2.10 4.92
N SER A 215 9.43 2.04 5.96
CA SER A 215 9.26 0.82 6.77
C SER A 215 8.19 -0.13 6.23
N GLY A 216 7.40 0.29 5.23
CA GLY A 216 6.37 -0.53 4.61
C GLY A 216 5.29 0.26 3.87
N LEU A 217 4.24 -0.46 3.49
CA LEU A 217 3.04 0.06 2.84
C LEU A 217 1.81 -0.21 3.71
N LEU A 218 1.08 0.84 4.07
CA LEU A 218 -0.30 0.77 4.53
C LEU A 218 -1.23 0.96 3.34
N LEU A 219 -2.06 -0.04 3.08
CA LEU A 219 -3.14 0.00 2.11
C LEU A 219 -4.49 -0.01 2.83
N THR A 220 -5.23 1.07 2.76
CA THR A 220 -6.60 1.15 3.26
C THR A 220 -7.58 0.99 2.11
N LEU A 221 -8.50 0.03 2.20
CA LEU A 221 -9.53 -0.23 1.19
C LEU A 221 -10.90 0.11 1.76
N ASP A 222 -11.52 1.19 1.26
CA ASP A 222 -12.91 1.49 1.56
C ASP A 222 -13.82 0.72 0.58
N LEU A 223 -14.54 -0.27 1.11
CA LEU A 223 -15.43 -1.15 0.36
C LEU A 223 -16.91 -0.88 0.64
N GLN A 224 -17.27 0.25 1.26
CA GLN A 224 -18.65 0.61 1.55
C GLN A 224 -19.54 0.62 0.30
N GLN A 225 -18.97 0.98 -0.86
CA GLN A 225 -19.65 1.00 -2.16
C GLN A 225 -20.33 -0.33 -2.54
N PHE A 226 -19.86 -1.47 -2.04
CA PHE A 226 -20.44 -2.79 -2.37
C PHE A 226 -21.88 -2.96 -1.85
N PHE A 227 -22.20 -2.27 -0.76
CA PHE A 227 -23.45 -2.39 -0.02
C PHE A 227 -24.45 -1.29 -0.35
N LEU A 228 -24.03 -0.27 -1.10
CA LEU A 228 -24.92 0.80 -1.50
C LEU A 228 -25.93 0.34 -2.57
N PRO A 229 -27.18 0.83 -2.49
CA PRO A 229 -28.19 0.56 -3.50
C PRO A 229 -27.76 1.10 -4.86
N ARG A 230 -28.26 0.46 -5.94
CA ARG A 230 -27.84 0.75 -7.33
C ARG A 230 -28.18 2.17 -7.83
N PHE A 231 -28.99 2.92 -7.08
CA PHE A 231 -29.46 4.25 -7.44
C PHE A 231 -29.44 5.14 -6.19
N ARG A 232 -28.60 6.18 -6.22
CA ARG A 232 -28.72 7.31 -5.31
C ARG A 232 -29.21 8.57 -6.03
N ASP A 233 -28.74 8.82 -7.26
CA ASP A 233 -29.29 9.83 -8.19
C ASP A 233 -28.72 9.65 -9.62
N ALA A 234 -29.30 10.33 -10.63
CA ALA A 234 -28.81 10.29 -12.02
C ALA A 234 -27.40 10.90 -12.22
N THR A 235 -26.93 11.68 -11.24
CA THR A 235 -25.60 12.31 -11.20
C THR A 235 -24.54 11.47 -10.50
N ASP A 236 -24.89 10.28 -10.00
CA ASP A 236 -23.96 9.40 -9.30
C ASP A 236 -23.00 8.71 -10.28
N LEU A 237 -21.76 9.20 -10.33
CA LEU A 237 -20.66 8.68 -11.16
C LEU A 237 -19.89 7.54 -10.48
N SER A 238 -20.31 7.09 -9.30
CA SER A 238 -19.65 6.02 -8.55
C SER A 238 -19.67 4.70 -9.32
N LEU A 239 -18.60 3.92 -9.17
CA LEU A 239 -18.52 2.58 -9.72
C LEU A 239 -19.62 1.67 -9.16
N ARG A 240 -20.14 0.83 -10.03
CA ARG A 240 -21.21 -0.13 -9.71
C ARG A 240 -20.65 -1.54 -9.70
N TYR A 241 -21.01 -2.29 -8.66
CA TYR A 241 -20.57 -3.66 -8.49
C TYR A 241 -21.72 -4.63 -8.73
N THR A 242 -21.49 -5.57 -9.65
CA THR A 242 -22.34 -6.74 -9.79
C THR A 242 -22.00 -7.73 -8.67
N LYS A 243 -22.90 -8.69 -8.40
CA LYS A 243 -22.63 -9.77 -7.45
C LYS A 243 -21.35 -10.54 -7.81
N ALA A 244 -21.11 -10.80 -9.10
CA ALA A 244 -19.90 -11.42 -9.58
C ALA A 244 -18.64 -10.58 -9.28
N ALA A 245 -18.70 -9.26 -9.48
CA ALA A 245 -17.59 -8.37 -9.15
C ALA A 245 -17.29 -8.33 -7.64
N ILE A 246 -18.31 -8.45 -6.78
CA ILE A 246 -18.11 -8.58 -5.32
C ILE A 246 -17.43 -9.91 -4.98
N VAL A 247 -17.85 -11.03 -5.61
CA VAL A 247 -17.19 -12.33 -5.45
C VAL A 247 -15.73 -12.26 -5.90
N ASP A 248 -15.43 -11.62 -7.03
CA ASP A 248 -14.05 -11.41 -7.49
C ASP A 248 -13.24 -10.56 -6.49
N ALA A 249 -13.87 -9.56 -5.86
CA ALA A 249 -13.23 -8.76 -4.82
C ALA A 249 -12.92 -9.61 -3.58
N TYR A 250 -13.87 -10.44 -3.14
CA TYR A 250 -13.68 -11.32 -2.00
C TYR A 250 -12.62 -12.39 -2.27
N GLU A 251 -12.53 -12.91 -3.50
CA GLU A 251 -11.42 -13.77 -3.90
C GLU A 251 -10.07 -13.02 -3.87
N SER A 252 -10.04 -11.77 -4.33
CA SER A 252 -8.83 -10.95 -4.27
C SER A 252 -8.38 -10.70 -2.82
N LEU A 253 -9.32 -10.38 -1.92
CA LEU A 253 -9.04 -10.22 -0.48
C LEU A 253 -8.58 -11.52 0.16
N ARG A 254 -9.22 -12.65 -0.19
CA ARG A 254 -8.81 -13.99 0.27
C ARG A 254 -7.39 -14.32 -0.16
N GLN A 255 -7.04 -14.01 -1.41
CA GLN A 255 -5.67 -14.16 -1.90
C GLN A 255 -4.69 -13.23 -1.17
N LEU A 256 -5.07 -11.99 -0.83
CA LEU A 256 -4.19 -11.12 -0.04
C LEU A 256 -3.89 -11.72 1.34
N ILE A 257 -4.88 -12.31 2.00
CA ILE A 257 -4.68 -13.03 3.27
C ILE A 257 -3.72 -14.21 3.08
N ASP A 258 -3.96 -15.06 2.08
CA ASP A 258 -3.10 -16.24 1.86
C ASP A 258 -1.64 -15.87 1.54
N ASN A 259 -1.43 -14.69 0.97
CA ASN A 259 -0.09 -14.22 0.62
C ASN A 259 0.57 -13.43 1.76
N THR A 260 0.00 -13.30 2.96
CA THR A 260 0.67 -12.56 4.05
C THR A 260 1.99 -13.20 4.47
N ASP A 261 2.21 -14.48 4.16
CA ASP A 261 3.48 -15.17 4.38
C ASP A 261 4.54 -14.81 3.33
N GLU A 262 4.11 -14.34 2.16
CA GLU A 262 4.98 -13.88 1.06
C GLU A 262 5.10 -12.34 1.01
N PHE A 263 4.07 -11.61 1.43
CA PHE A 263 4.09 -10.16 1.60
C PHE A 263 4.93 -9.84 2.83
N GLY A 264 6.01 -9.09 2.63
CA GLY A 264 6.72 -8.42 3.72
C GLY A 264 6.33 -6.96 3.80
N HIS A 265 6.35 -6.39 5.00
CA HIS A 265 6.20 -4.95 5.24
C HIS A 265 4.91 -4.32 4.69
N MET A 266 3.78 -5.04 4.78
CA MET A 266 2.51 -4.55 4.23
C MET A 266 1.34 -4.75 5.20
N ALA A 267 0.64 -3.67 5.52
CA ALA A 267 -0.62 -3.72 6.23
C ALA A 267 -1.76 -3.39 5.27
N THR A 268 -2.75 -4.27 5.14
CA THR A 268 -3.99 -3.99 4.41
C THR A 268 -5.15 -3.87 5.40
N ILE A 269 -5.80 -2.71 5.45
CA ILE A 269 -6.98 -2.50 6.29
C ILE A 269 -8.20 -2.30 5.40
N VAL A 270 -9.19 -3.17 5.54
CA VAL A 270 -10.41 -3.18 4.73
C VAL A 270 -11.55 -2.60 5.58
N CYS A 271 -12.05 -1.43 5.18
CA CYS A 271 -13.17 -0.74 5.82
C CYS A 271 -14.48 -1.20 5.16
N LEU A 272 -15.40 -1.71 5.99
CA LEU A 272 -16.66 -2.29 5.55
C LEU A 272 -17.79 -1.83 6.47
N PRO A 273 -19.02 -1.66 5.94
CA PRO A 273 -20.15 -1.29 6.76
C PRO A 273 -20.74 -2.54 7.46
N PRO A 274 -21.61 -2.39 8.48
CA PRO A 274 -22.17 -3.52 9.24
C PRO A 274 -22.89 -4.57 8.38
N GLU A 275 -23.45 -4.15 7.24
CA GLU A 275 -24.10 -5.00 6.23
C GLU A 275 -23.19 -6.09 5.67
N PHE A 276 -21.87 -5.92 5.75
CA PHE A 276 -20.92 -6.98 5.39
C PHE A 276 -21.19 -8.28 6.16
N VAL A 277 -21.71 -8.21 7.38
CA VAL A 277 -22.04 -9.42 8.18
C VAL A 277 -23.52 -9.76 8.08
N SER A 278 -24.41 -8.77 8.08
CA SER A 278 -25.86 -9.03 8.15
C SER A 278 -26.49 -9.35 6.79
N ASP A 279 -25.93 -8.87 5.67
CA ASP A 279 -26.46 -9.10 4.33
C ASP A 279 -26.04 -10.47 3.79
N ARG A 280 -27.00 -11.40 3.70
CA ARG A 280 -26.77 -12.75 3.16
C ARG A 280 -26.55 -12.81 1.65
N THR A 281 -26.90 -11.75 0.93
CA THR A 281 -26.85 -11.70 -0.55
C THR A 281 -25.54 -11.14 -1.08
N ARG A 282 -24.98 -10.15 -0.38
CA ARG A 282 -23.75 -9.45 -0.76
C ARG A 282 -22.66 -9.45 0.30
N GLY A 283 -22.98 -9.75 1.56
CA GLY A 283 -22.02 -9.81 2.65
C GLY A 283 -21.21 -11.10 2.67
N LEU A 284 -20.60 -11.39 3.81
CA LEU A 284 -19.59 -12.42 4.01
C LEU A 284 -20.06 -13.84 3.64
N ASP A 285 -21.34 -14.13 3.83
CA ASP A 285 -21.94 -15.43 3.49
C ASP A 285 -21.93 -15.71 1.98
N LEU A 286 -21.73 -14.69 1.15
CA LEU A 286 -21.62 -14.84 -0.30
C LEU A 286 -20.38 -15.64 -0.72
N TYR A 287 -19.30 -15.58 0.06
CA TYR A 287 -18.02 -16.18 -0.34
C TYR A 287 -17.34 -16.92 0.82
N GLN A 288 -17.65 -18.21 0.91
CA GLN A 288 -17.24 -19.07 2.02
C GLN A 288 -15.72 -19.14 2.21
N ALA A 289 -14.93 -19.09 1.13
CA ALA A 289 -13.48 -19.23 1.25
C ALA A 289 -12.83 -18.04 1.96
N LEU A 290 -13.35 -16.82 1.80
CA LEU A 290 -12.94 -15.66 2.59
C LEU A 290 -13.46 -15.77 4.03
N LYS A 291 -14.73 -16.16 4.20
CA LYS A 291 -15.34 -16.36 5.53
C LYS A 291 -14.49 -17.25 6.42
N LEU A 292 -14.04 -18.40 5.92
CA LEU A 292 -13.22 -19.35 6.70
C LEU A 292 -11.86 -18.79 7.14
N ARG A 293 -11.36 -17.71 6.53
CA ARG A 293 -10.09 -17.08 6.90
C ARG A 293 -10.25 -15.92 7.88
N ILE A 294 -11.37 -15.22 7.81
CA ILE A 294 -11.59 -14.02 8.61
C ILE A 294 -12.47 -14.26 9.83
N TYR A 295 -13.30 -15.31 9.77
CA TYR A 295 -14.21 -15.66 10.84
C TYR A 295 -13.43 -16.53 11.85
N ASP A 296 -12.95 -15.88 12.89
CA ASP A 296 -12.19 -16.51 13.98
C ASP A 296 -13.02 -17.63 14.64
N GLU A 297 -12.42 -18.82 14.81
CA GLU A 297 -13.04 -19.94 15.55
C GLU A 297 -13.02 -19.68 17.07
N ILE A 298 -12.13 -18.80 17.55
CA ILE A 298 -11.99 -18.48 18.97
C ILE A 298 -12.76 -17.19 19.27
N ARG A 299 -14.00 -17.35 19.71
CA ARG A 299 -14.77 -16.27 20.35
C ARG A 299 -14.86 -16.52 21.84
N ASP A 300 -14.23 -15.65 22.62
CA ASP A 300 -14.59 -15.50 24.03
C ASP A 300 -15.92 -14.73 24.07
N GLU A 301 -16.91 -15.24 24.80
CA GLU A 301 -18.25 -14.65 24.93
C GLU A 301 -18.21 -13.23 25.52
N THR A 302 -17.11 -12.86 26.17
CA THR A 302 -16.97 -11.61 26.93
C THR A 302 -15.90 -10.65 26.40
N ARG A 303 -15.06 -11.07 25.45
CA ARG A 303 -13.90 -10.28 24.99
C ARG A 303 -13.75 -10.31 23.47
N ASP A 304 -13.71 -9.12 22.86
CA ASP A 304 -13.31 -8.99 21.46
C ASP A 304 -11.82 -9.34 21.32
N ASN A 305 -11.47 -10.18 20.34
CA ASN A 305 -10.07 -10.52 20.03
C ASN A 305 -9.47 -9.47 19.08
N PRO A 306 -8.60 -8.54 19.54
CA PRO A 306 -8.02 -7.52 18.67
C PRO A 306 -6.99 -8.10 17.68
N PHE A 307 -6.48 -9.31 17.91
CA PHE A 307 -5.61 -10.01 16.96
C PHE A 307 -6.39 -10.68 15.82
N GLY A 308 -7.72 -10.78 15.93
CA GLY A 308 -8.57 -11.34 14.88
C GLY A 308 -8.40 -10.61 13.55
N ALA A 309 -8.72 -11.29 12.45
CA ALA A 309 -8.74 -10.66 11.13
C ALA A 309 -9.98 -9.78 10.93
N LEU A 310 -11.10 -10.09 11.60
CA LEU A 310 -12.36 -9.33 11.53
C LEU A 310 -12.64 -8.64 12.87
N ILE A 311 -12.76 -7.31 12.82
CA ILE A 311 -12.92 -6.44 13.98
C ILE A 311 -14.21 -5.63 13.81
N ARG A 312 -15.02 -5.58 14.87
CA ARG A 312 -16.20 -4.72 14.94
C ARG A 312 -15.90 -3.49 15.77
N LEU A 313 -15.85 -2.35 15.11
CA LEU A 313 -15.62 -1.05 15.74
C LEU A 313 -16.91 -0.55 16.38
N GLY A 314 -16.75 0.01 17.57
CA GLY A 314 -17.78 0.71 18.31
C GLY A 314 -17.35 2.15 18.61
N GLU A 315 -18.33 2.92 19.09
CA GLU A 315 -18.07 4.21 19.70
C GLU A 315 -17.67 4.02 21.17
N ALA A 316 -16.87 4.94 21.70
CA ALA A 316 -16.50 4.95 23.11
C ALA A 316 -17.77 4.98 23.97
N HIS A 317 -17.99 3.93 24.75
CA HIS A 317 -18.92 4.02 25.87
C HIS A 317 -18.22 4.83 26.96
N GLU A 318 -18.69 6.04 27.23
CA GLU A 318 -18.37 6.73 28.49
C GLU A 318 -18.83 5.81 29.63
N GLU A 319 -17.89 5.08 30.25
CA GLU A 319 -18.14 4.45 31.54
C GLU A 319 -18.37 5.56 32.56
N PHE A 320 -19.64 5.94 32.76
CA PHE A 320 -20.06 6.71 33.93
C PHE A 320 -19.86 5.86 35.20
N SER A 321 -18.63 5.82 35.70
CA SER A 321 -18.37 5.53 37.10
C SER A 321 -18.70 6.77 37.93
N THR A 322 -19.98 6.98 38.23
CA THR A 322 -20.34 7.69 39.46
C THR A 322 -20.86 6.64 40.43
N PHE A 323 -19.95 6.10 41.23
CA PHE A 323 -20.30 5.51 42.51
C PHE A 323 -20.96 6.61 43.35
N SER A 324 -22.28 6.61 43.40
CA SER A 324 -23.03 7.34 44.42
C SER A 324 -22.72 6.68 45.77
N ILE A 325 -21.75 7.23 46.48
CA ILE A 325 -21.62 7.03 47.92
C ILE A 325 -22.88 7.62 48.54
N VAL A 326 -23.84 6.77 48.87
CA VAL A 326 -24.91 7.08 49.82
C VAL A 326 -24.22 7.21 51.19
N ASN A 327 -23.79 8.42 51.52
CA ASN A 327 -23.47 8.77 52.90
C ASN A 327 -24.78 8.94 53.65
N GLY A 328 -24.82 8.29 54.81
CA GLY A 328 -26.01 8.00 55.58
C GLY A 328 -26.68 9.22 56.19
N ASP A 329 -27.97 9.02 56.44
CA ASP A 329 -28.82 9.88 57.24
C ASP A 329 -28.21 10.17 58.61
N VAL A 330 -28.29 11.44 58.96
CA VAL A 330 -28.16 11.95 60.32
C VAL A 330 -29.44 11.61 61.08
N SER A 331 -29.32 10.85 62.16
CA SER A 331 -30.11 10.99 63.39
C SER A 331 -29.40 10.30 64.55
#